data_AF-A0A7V6RLP1-F1
#
_entry.id   AF-A0A7V6RLP1-F1
#
_cell.length_a   1.000
_cell.length_b   1.000
_cell.length_c   1.000
_cell.angle_alpha   90.00
_cell.angle_beta   90.00
_cell.angle_gamma   90.00
#
_symmetry.space_group_name_H-M   'P 1'
#
loop_
_entity.id
_entity.type
_entity.pdbx_description
1 polymer ?
#
loop_
_entity_poly.entity_id
_entity_poly.type
_entity_poly.pdbx_seq_one_letter_code
_entity_poly.pdbx_strand_id
1 'polypeptide(L)'
;MSQVSPFFDRHYTCPVCSMKFTSLSVRSSRVYVQRKETDFHTIYKDISPLHYSIIVCPACHYAASQTGFNQPLPAKTAGQLSAALALMSAEKLNYGGERDLHTALASFQLAIRSAQLRKAPAAEIAGLILGAAWIAREQDAKDLEKTYLEQALRFYLQAYQQSEHSIANMSEVQAAYLIGELYLRLDQYNEAVNWFNHVISYHNVKSYPAIEKLARDEWAAAREESRKQILADKPVEEEPAKQPLSAEKPTQETAPAPAATGSQSAPKRHMNGQMMLGLFNDQTDWIMQLVNQAYEQNHVLINKEQILRSLLDAVIQILGSNLPESFTNETELTREFITLLQQHNDTNR
;
A
#
# COMPACT_ATOMS: atom_id res chain seq x y z
N MET A 1 -16.43 -3.19 -30.78
CA MET A 1 -16.09 -2.78 -29.40
C MET A 1 -14.63 -2.37 -29.39
N SER A 2 -14.36 -1.07 -29.34
CA SER A 2 -13.01 -0.52 -29.33
C SER A 2 -12.31 -0.98 -28.04
N GLN A 3 -11.28 -1.81 -28.15
CA GLN A 3 -10.49 -2.23 -26.99
C GLN A 3 -9.80 -1.01 -26.41
N VAL A 4 -10.34 -0.47 -25.32
CA VAL A 4 -9.69 0.62 -24.58
C VAL A 4 -8.35 0.11 -24.07
N SER A 5 -7.25 0.82 -24.36
CA SER A 5 -5.92 0.49 -23.85
C SER A 5 -5.94 0.44 -22.32
N PRO A 6 -5.29 -0.54 -21.66
CA PRO A 6 -5.23 -0.60 -20.22
C PRO A 6 -4.42 0.54 -19.58
N PHE A 7 -3.66 1.27 -20.40
CA PHE A 7 -2.85 2.39 -19.97
C PHE A 7 -3.45 3.73 -20.41
N PHE A 8 -2.97 4.79 -19.78
CA PHE A 8 -3.17 6.16 -20.22
C PHE A 8 -1.90 6.98 -19.98
N ASP A 9 -1.68 7.99 -20.82
CA ASP A 9 -0.55 8.89 -20.66
C ASP A 9 -0.80 9.90 -19.55
N ARG A 10 0.17 10.03 -18.65
CA ARG A 10 0.19 11.11 -17.66
C ARG A 10 1.38 12.01 -17.91
N HIS A 11 1.12 13.31 -17.89
CA HIS A 11 2.12 14.33 -18.16
C HIS A 11 2.84 14.72 -16.86
N TYR A 12 4.16 14.84 -16.94
CA TYR A 12 5.03 15.21 -15.83
C TYR A 12 6.00 16.31 -16.25
N THR A 13 6.34 17.16 -15.29
CA THR A 13 7.44 18.13 -15.42
C THR A 13 8.47 17.78 -14.36
N CYS A 14 9.70 17.48 -14.79
CA CYS A 14 10.76 17.10 -13.86
C CYS A 14 11.12 18.28 -12.93
N PRO A 15 11.10 18.12 -11.60
CA PRO A 15 11.45 19.19 -10.66
C PRO A 15 12.96 19.49 -10.62
N VAL A 16 13.79 18.65 -11.26
CA VAL A 16 15.25 18.78 -11.27
C VAL A 16 15.77 19.46 -12.54
N CYS A 17 15.31 19.02 -13.72
CA CYS A 17 15.78 19.52 -15.02
C CYS A 17 14.69 20.24 -15.84
N SER A 18 13.48 20.38 -15.31
CA SER A 18 12.33 21.04 -15.95
C SER A 18 11.87 20.41 -17.28
N MET A 19 12.37 19.22 -17.62
CA MET A 19 11.93 18.48 -18.81
C MET A 19 10.46 18.06 -18.66
N LYS A 20 9.66 18.32 -19.69
CA LYS A 20 8.29 17.81 -19.82
C LYS A 20 8.31 16.47 -20.53
N PHE A 21 7.63 15.48 -19.99
CA PHE A 21 7.55 14.14 -20.57
C PHE A 21 6.25 13.45 -20.17
N THR A 22 5.95 12.33 -20.81
CA THR A 22 4.81 11.46 -20.49
C THR A 22 5.29 10.12 -19.93
N SER A 23 4.49 9.54 -19.04
CA SER A 23 4.68 8.18 -18.55
C SER A 23 3.34 7.48 -18.51
N LEU A 24 3.33 6.19 -18.88
CA LEU A 24 2.14 5.37 -18.76
C LEU A 24 1.71 5.22 -17.29
N SER A 25 0.40 5.28 -17.07
CA SER A 25 -0.27 4.94 -15.83
C SER A 25 -1.35 3.90 -16.10
N VAL A 26 -1.56 3.00 -15.14
CA VAL A 26 -2.56 1.93 -15.25
C VAL A 26 -3.95 2.50 -14.96
N ARG A 27 -4.92 2.22 -15.83
CA ARG A 27 -6.32 2.59 -15.60
C ARG A 27 -6.88 1.76 -14.46
N SER A 28 -7.50 2.40 -13.47
CA SER A 28 -8.17 1.76 -12.32
C SER A 28 -9.17 0.68 -12.75
N SER A 29 -9.90 0.90 -13.86
CA SER A 29 -10.86 -0.05 -14.44
C SER A 29 -10.25 -1.37 -14.93
N ARG A 30 -8.92 -1.45 -15.05
CA ARG A 30 -8.17 -2.66 -15.46
C ARG A 30 -7.36 -3.28 -14.33
N VAL A 31 -7.48 -2.76 -13.11
CA VAL A 31 -6.76 -3.26 -11.95
C VAL A 31 -7.61 -4.31 -11.24
N TYR A 32 -7.23 -5.58 -11.37
CA TYR A 32 -7.89 -6.70 -10.69
C TYR A 32 -6.97 -7.30 -9.63
N VAL A 33 -7.31 -7.10 -8.36
CA VAL A 33 -6.59 -7.70 -7.22
C VAL A 33 -6.85 -9.19 -7.19
N GLN A 34 -5.78 -9.99 -7.28
CA GLN A 34 -5.84 -11.45 -7.16
C GLN A 34 -5.73 -11.88 -5.70
N ARG A 35 -4.72 -11.37 -4.98
CA ARG A 35 -4.52 -11.64 -3.55
C ARG A 35 -3.69 -10.53 -2.90
N LYS A 36 -3.73 -10.49 -1.58
CA LYS A 36 -2.82 -9.67 -0.76
C LYS A 36 -1.99 -10.59 0.11
N GLU A 37 -0.69 -10.34 0.17
CA GLU A 37 0.25 -11.05 1.00
C GLU A 37 0.35 -10.37 2.37
N THR A 38 0.96 -11.07 3.32
CA THR A 38 1.05 -10.69 4.75
C THR A 38 1.87 -9.42 4.97
N ASP A 39 2.82 -9.10 4.08
CA ASP A 39 3.63 -7.87 4.08
C ASP A 39 3.00 -6.72 3.29
N PHE A 40 1.68 -6.78 3.05
CA PHE A 40 0.89 -5.82 2.27
C PHE A 40 1.17 -5.79 0.77
N HIS A 41 2.00 -6.70 0.26
CA HIS A 41 2.16 -6.84 -1.18
C HIS A 41 0.83 -7.26 -1.82
N THR A 42 0.39 -6.53 -2.86
CA THR A 42 -0.85 -6.83 -3.57
C THR A 42 -0.52 -7.42 -4.94
N ILE A 43 -0.90 -8.67 -5.15
CA ILE A 43 -0.73 -9.38 -6.42
C ILE A 43 -1.94 -9.12 -7.30
N TYR A 44 -1.69 -8.70 -8.54
CA TYR A 44 -2.72 -8.42 -9.54
C TYR A 44 -2.73 -9.53 -10.60
N LYS A 45 -3.91 -9.76 -11.21
CA LYS A 45 -4.06 -10.85 -12.19
C LYS A 45 -3.29 -10.63 -13.49
N ASP A 46 -3.29 -9.39 -14.00
CA ASP A 46 -2.75 -9.05 -15.31
C ASP A 46 -1.69 -7.94 -15.21
N ILE A 47 -2.11 -6.71 -14.93
CA ILE A 47 -1.24 -5.54 -14.86
C ILE A 47 -1.14 -5.07 -13.42
N SER A 48 0.09 -4.96 -12.91
CA SER A 48 0.37 -4.46 -11.57
C SER A 48 0.60 -2.94 -11.60
N PRO A 49 -0.23 -2.12 -10.91
CA PRO A 49 0.05 -0.70 -10.70
C PRO A 49 1.41 -0.44 -10.02
N LEU A 50 1.93 -1.42 -9.27
CA LEU A 50 3.24 -1.31 -8.61
C LEU A 50 4.36 -1.03 -9.63
N HIS A 51 4.29 -1.65 -10.81
CA HIS A 51 5.31 -1.50 -11.88
C HIS A 51 5.41 -0.07 -12.40
N TYR A 52 4.33 0.71 -12.28
CA TYR A 52 4.20 2.09 -12.75
C TYR A 52 4.15 3.11 -11.61
N SER A 53 4.35 2.67 -10.36
CA SER A 53 4.25 3.52 -9.17
C SER A 53 5.39 4.56 -9.08
N ILE A 54 6.53 4.27 -9.73
CA ILE A 54 7.71 5.14 -9.78
C ILE A 54 7.79 5.84 -11.13
N ILE A 55 7.96 7.15 -11.09
CA ILE A 55 8.15 7.99 -12.28
C ILE A 55 9.63 8.32 -12.40
N VAL A 56 10.18 8.17 -13.60
CA VAL A 56 11.60 8.43 -13.89
C VAL A 56 11.70 9.48 -14.99
N CYS A 57 12.51 10.52 -14.76
CA CYS A 57 12.80 11.50 -15.78
C CYS A 57 13.77 10.92 -16.83
N PRO A 58 13.45 10.98 -18.13
CA PRO A 58 14.32 10.44 -19.18
C PRO A 58 15.60 11.26 -19.42
N ALA A 59 15.68 12.52 -18.97
CA ALA A 59 16.88 13.34 -19.11
C ALA A 59 17.87 13.19 -17.95
N CYS A 60 17.41 13.34 -16.71
CA CYS A 60 18.30 13.36 -15.54
C CYS A 60 18.18 12.12 -14.64
N HIS A 61 17.36 11.13 -14.99
CA HIS A 61 17.11 9.91 -14.20
C HIS A 61 16.62 10.15 -12.77
N TYR A 62 16.16 11.36 -12.45
CA TYR A 62 15.47 11.63 -11.19
C TYR A 62 14.22 10.76 -11.13
N ALA A 63 14.06 10.04 -10.02
CA ALA A 63 12.95 9.13 -9.84
C ALA A 63 12.30 9.30 -8.47
N ALA A 64 10.97 9.24 -8.45
CA ALA A 64 10.19 9.35 -7.23
C ALA A 64 8.84 8.64 -7.41
N SER A 65 8.11 8.43 -6.31
CA SER A 65 6.75 7.92 -6.36
C SER A 65 5.84 8.88 -7.14
N GLN A 66 4.77 8.35 -7.71
CA GLN A 66 3.80 9.14 -8.47
C GLN A 66 3.25 10.35 -7.69
N THR A 67 3.07 10.22 -6.37
CA THR A 67 2.60 11.29 -5.49
C THR A 67 3.72 12.30 -5.14
N GLY A 68 4.97 11.84 -5.05
CA GLY A 68 6.12 12.67 -4.69
C GLY A 68 6.80 13.37 -5.86
N PHE A 69 6.61 12.90 -7.11
CA PHE A 69 7.40 13.36 -8.26
C PHE A 69 7.23 14.84 -8.59
N ASN A 70 6.01 15.37 -8.49
CA ASN A 70 5.72 16.77 -8.81
C ASN A 70 5.95 17.72 -7.60
N GLN A 71 6.41 17.21 -6.46
CA GLN A 71 6.67 18.05 -5.30
C GLN A 71 7.85 18.99 -5.60
N PRO A 72 7.70 20.30 -5.35
CA PRO A 72 8.77 21.25 -5.64
C PRO A 72 9.99 20.96 -4.76
N LEU A 73 11.16 20.94 -5.40
CA LEU A 73 12.43 20.77 -4.71
C LEU A 73 13.10 22.15 -4.52
N PRO A 74 13.76 22.39 -3.38
CA PRO A 74 14.60 23.58 -3.22
C PRO A 74 15.67 23.61 -4.32
N ALA A 75 15.91 24.78 -4.92
CA ALA A 75 16.81 24.93 -6.07
C ALA A 75 18.23 24.39 -5.80
N LYS A 76 18.73 24.56 -4.57
CA LYS A 76 20.02 24.01 -4.12
C LYS A 76 20.04 22.48 -4.19
N THR A 77 18.99 21.84 -3.69
CA THR A 77 18.85 20.38 -3.69
C THR A 77 18.70 19.85 -5.11
N ALA A 78 17.92 20.53 -5.96
CA ALA A 78 17.76 20.20 -7.37
C ALA A 78 19.11 20.24 -8.13
N GLY A 79 19.91 21.29 -7.92
CA GLY A 79 21.24 21.40 -8.53
C GLY A 79 22.20 20.28 -8.11
N GLN A 80 22.21 19.94 -6.82
CA GLN A 80 23.03 18.83 -6.29
C GLN A 80 22.57 17.47 -6.83
N LEU A 81 21.26 17.23 -6.89
CA LEU A 81 20.68 16.01 -7.47
C LEU A 81 21.06 15.88 -8.95
N SER A 82 20.88 16.94 -9.74
CA SER A 82 21.21 16.93 -11.16
C SER A 82 22.67 16.53 -11.41
N ALA A 83 23.61 17.15 -10.67
CA ALA A 83 25.02 16.84 -10.78
C ALA A 83 25.35 15.41 -10.35
N ALA A 84 24.77 14.94 -9.23
CA ALA A 84 25.00 13.60 -8.72
C ALA A 84 24.44 12.51 -9.65
N LEU A 85 23.26 12.73 -10.21
CA LEU A 85 22.61 11.79 -11.13
C LEU A 85 23.30 11.75 -12.50
N ALA A 86 23.82 12.88 -12.99
CA ALA A 86 24.56 12.95 -14.25
C ALA A 86 25.89 12.16 -14.22
N LEU A 87 26.51 12.01 -13.04
CA LEU A 87 27.75 11.26 -12.85
C LEU A 87 27.54 9.74 -12.79
N MET A 88 26.29 9.28 -12.66
CA MET A 88 25.97 7.86 -12.52
C MET A 88 25.50 7.28 -13.85
N SER A 89 26.01 6.11 -14.22
CA SER A 89 25.46 5.37 -15.36
C SER A 89 24.10 4.78 -14.96
N ALA A 90 23.03 5.33 -15.52
CA ALA A 90 21.75 4.65 -15.56
C ALA A 90 21.69 3.75 -16.80
N GLU A 91 21.03 2.60 -16.69
CA GLU A 91 20.72 1.79 -17.86
C GLU A 91 19.80 2.59 -18.79
N LYS A 92 20.06 2.51 -20.10
CA LYS A 92 19.23 3.17 -21.11
C LYS A 92 17.96 2.34 -21.35
N LEU A 93 17.03 2.41 -20.40
CA LEU A 93 15.72 1.77 -20.49
C LEU A 93 14.62 2.80 -20.81
N ASN A 94 13.53 2.35 -21.43
CA ASN A 94 12.36 3.18 -21.64
C ASN A 94 11.44 3.12 -20.41
N TYR A 95 11.64 4.05 -19.47
CA TYR A 95 10.80 4.14 -18.27
C TYR A 95 9.42 4.76 -18.51
N GLY A 96 9.18 5.41 -19.66
CA GLY A 96 7.90 6.07 -19.98
C GLY A 96 6.86 5.14 -20.60
N GLY A 97 7.30 4.00 -21.16
CA GLY A 97 6.44 3.03 -21.84
C GLY A 97 5.98 1.88 -20.96
N GLU A 98 5.59 0.76 -21.60
CA GLU A 98 5.27 -0.48 -20.90
C GLU A 98 6.51 -1.05 -20.22
N ARG A 99 6.33 -1.60 -19.01
CA ARG A 99 7.44 -2.02 -18.17
C ARG A 99 7.38 -3.52 -17.93
N ASP A 100 8.51 -4.18 -18.17
CA ASP A 100 8.78 -5.49 -17.61
C ASP A 100 9.26 -5.38 -16.16
N LEU A 101 9.41 -6.52 -15.50
CA LEU A 101 9.88 -6.56 -14.11
C LEU A 101 11.28 -5.95 -13.98
N HIS A 102 12.16 -6.11 -14.97
CA HIS A 102 13.52 -5.54 -14.96
C HIS A 102 13.46 -4.01 -14.93
N THR A 103 12.68 -3.40 -15.83
CA THR A 103 12.48 -1.96 -15.89
C THR A 103 11.78 -1.42 -14.64
N ALA A 104 10.80 -2.17 -14.11
CA ALA A 104 10.14 -1.83 -12.85
C ALA A 104 11.16 -1.78 -11.71
N LEU A 105 11.99 -2.81 -11.55
CA LEU A 105 13.02 -2.86 -10.51
C LEU A 105 14.05 -1.74 -10.66
N ALA A 106 14.54 -1.52 -11.88
CA ALA A 106 15.49 -0.43 -12.17
C ALA A 106 14.89 0.94 -11.81
N SER A 107 13.59 1.15 -12.03
CA SER A 107 12.90 2.39 -11.62
C SER A 107 12.92 2.57 -10.09
N PHE A 108 12.66 1.51 -9.32
CA PHE A 108 12.74 1.55 -7.86
C PHE A 108 14.17 1.83 -7.38
N GLN A 109 15.18 1.24 -8.00
CA GLN A 109 16.57 1.51 -7.67
C GLN A 109 16.93 2.99 -7.89
N LEU A 110 16.50 3.59 -8.99
CA LEU A 110 16.66 5.03 -9.23
C LEU A 110 15.92 5.87 -8.18
N ALA A 111 14.72 5.47 -7.77
CA ALA A 111 13.96 6.17 -6.76
C ALA A 111 14.62 6.11 -5.37
N ILE A 112 15.12 4.94 -4.96
CA ILE A 112 15.87 4.76 -3.72
C ILE A 112 17.10 5.68 -3.71
N ARG A 113 17.88 5.68 -4.80
CA ARG A 113 19.05 6.56 -4.95
C ARG A 113 18.67 8.04 -4.89
N SER A 114 17.63 8.44 -5.63
CA SER A 114 17.13 9.82 -5.63
C SER A 114 16.68 10.25 -4.23
N ALA A 115 16.00 9.36 -3.49
CA ALA A 115 15.57 9.58 -2.11
C ALA A 115 16.74 9.73 -1.14
N GLN A 116 17.77 8.89 -1.26
CA GLN A 116 18.99 8.97 -0.45
C GLN A 116 19.76 10.28 -0.72
N LEU A 117 19.92 10.66 -2.00
CA LEU A 117 20.63 11.89 -2.38
C LEU A 117 19.93 13.16 -1.86
N ARG A 118 18.60 13.19 -1.87
CA ARG A 118 17.83 14.32 -1.30
C ARG A 118 17.67 14.25 0.22
N LYS A 119 18.21 13.20 0.87
CA LYS A 119 18.06 12.94 2.31
C LYS A 119 16.60 12.87 2.74
N ALA A 120 15.81 12.08 2.01
CA ALA A 120 14.41 11.83 2.33
C ALA A 120 14.23 11.22 3.73
N PRO A 121 13.06 11.39 4.36
CA PRO A 121 12.74 10.72 5.62
C PRO A 121 12.90 9.20 5.51
N ALA A 122 13.34 8.55 6.60
CA ALA A 122 13.56 7.11 6.63
C ALA A 122 12.31 6.31 6.23
N ALA A 123 11.11 6.78 6.60
CA ALA A 123 9.83 6.16 6.24
C ALA A 123 9.62 6.06 4.73
N GLU A 124 10.03 7.10 3.99
CA GLU A 124 9.88 7.13 2.54
C GLU A 124 10.88 6.19 1.86
N ILE A 125 12.14 6.19 2.33
CA ILE A 125 13.17 5.28 1.84
C ILE A 125 12.76 3.82 2.10
N ALA A 126 12.24 3.52 3.29
CA ALA A 126 11.77 2.19 3.66
C ALA A 126 10.68 1.68 2.70
N GLY A 127 9.69 2.51 2.39
CA GLY A 127 8.61 2.15 1.45
C GLY A 127 9.10 1.89 0.03
N LEU A 128 10.09 2.66 -0.46
CA LEU A 128 10.70 2.42 -1.77
C LEU A 128 11.48 1.11 -1.80
N ILE A 129 12.24 0.80 -0.74
CA ILE A 129 13.01 -0.44 -0.65
C ILE A 129 12.07 -1.65 -0.54
N LEU A 130 10.99 -1.55 0.23
CA LEU A 130 9.99 -2.60 0.31
C LEU A 130 9.32 -2.86 -1.05
N GLY A 131 8.99 -1.80 -1.79
CA GLY A 131 8.51 -1.92 -3.16
C GLY A 131 9.51 -2.64 -4.08
N ALA A 132 10.82 -2.37 -3.94
CA ALA A 132 11.86 -3.09 -4.67
C ALA A 132 11.93 -4.59 -4.27
N ALA A 133 11.75 -4.91 -2.99
CA ALA A 133 11.69 -6.30 -2.51
C ALA A 133 10.52 -7.06 -3.15
N TRP A 134 9.35 -6.43 -3.26
CA TRP A 134 8.19 -7.01 -3.94
C TRP A 134 8.44 -7.29 -5.41
N ILE A 135 9.09 -6.38 -6.14
CA ILE A 135 9.46 -6.63 -7.54
C ILE A 135 10.48 -7.77 -7.64
N ALA A 136 11.47 -7.82 -6.74
CA ALA A 136 12.43 -8.93 -6.70
C ALA A 136 11.75 -10.29 -6.43
N ARG A 137 10.73 -10.31 -5.57
CA ARG A 137 9.88 -11.50 -5.34
C ARG A 137 9.14 -11.92 -6.60
N GLU A 138 8.55 -10.98 -7.33
CA GLU A 138 7.87 -11.27 -8.60
C GLU A 138 8.83 -11.81 -9.68
N GLN A 139 10.13 -11.48 -9.60
CA GLN A 139 11.19 -12.02 -10.44
C GLN A 139 11.72 -13.39 -9.98
N ASP A 140 11.23 -13.94 -8.87
CA ASP A 140 11.78 -15.12 -8.18
C ASP A 140 13.27 -14.95 -7.76
N ALA A 141 13.70 -13.70 -7.56
CA ALA A 141 15.07 -13.34 -7.18
C ALA A 141 15.23 -13.30 -5.65
N LYS A 142 15.20 -14.47 -5.00
CA LYS A 142 15.14 -14.63 -3.54
C LYS A 142 16.27 -13.95 -2.77
N ASP A 143 17.51 -14.06 -3.24
CA ASP A 143 18.67 -13.43 -2.56
C ASP A 143 18.60 -11.90 -2.61
N LEU A 144 18.09 -11.37 -3.73
CA LEU A 144 17.90 -9.94 -3.92
C LEU A 144 16.74 -9.42 -3.08
N GLU A 145 15.62 -10.17 -3.05
CA GLU A 145 14.51 -9.89 -2.15
C GLU A 145 14.98 -9.80 -0.70
N LYS A 146 15.71 -10.81 -0.21
CA LYS A 146 16.24 -10.83 1.16
C LYS A 146 17.07 -9.60 1.47
N THR A 147 17.98 -9.24 0.56
CA THR A 147 18.83 -8.05 0.68
C THR A 147 18.01 -6.77 0.80
N TYR A 148 16.92 -6.63 0.03
CA TYR A 148 16.03 -5.48 0.15
C TYR A 148 15.18 -5.52 1.42
N LEU A 149 14.69 -6.68 1.85
CA LEU A 149 13.92 -6.82 3.09
C LEU A 149 14.76 -6.42 4.32
N GLU A 150 16.03 -6.84 4.40
CA GLU A 150 16.95 -6.44 5.47
C GLU A 150 17.15 -4.91 5.52
N GLN A 151 17.32 -4.30 4.34
CA GLN A 151 17.47 -2.85 4.25
C GLN A 151 16.17 -2.11 4.59
N ALA A 152 15.02 -2.60 4.12
CA ALA A 152 13.71 -2.03 4.42
C ALA A 152 13.44 -2.08 5.91
N LEU A 153 13.69 -3.22 6.55
CA LEU A 153 13.55 -3.41 8.00
C LEU A 153 14.38 -2.37 8.77
N ARG A 154 15.65 -2.17 8.42
CA ARG A 154 16.51 -1.17 9.06
C ARG A 154 15.92 0.24 8.98
N PHE A 155 15.44 0.65 7.79
CA PHE A 155 14.85 1.98 7.62
C PHE A 155 13.47 2.11 8.29
N TYR A 156 12.67 1.05 8.34
CA TYR A 156 11.42 1.04 9.09
C TYR A 156 11.64 1.18 10.59
N LEU A 157 12.61 0.46 11.16
CA LEU A 157 13.00 0.60 12.56
C LEU A 157 13.45 2.04 12.87
N GLN A 158 14.30 2.61 12.01
CA GLN A 158 14.72 4.00 12.15
C GLN A 158 13.53 4.97 12.08
N ALA A 159 12.64 4.79 11.10
CA ALA A 159 11.46 5.63 10.95
C ALA A 159 10.54 5.53 12.17
N TYR A 160 10.39 4.33 12.72
CA TYR A 160 9.56 4.05 13.87
C TYR A 160 10.09 4.67 15.16
N GLN A 161 11.41 4.68 15.36
CA GLN A 161 12.04 5.36 16.48
C GLN A 161 11.95 6.89 16.38
N GLN A 162 11.86 7.43 15.17
CA GLN A 162 11.87 8.87 14.90
C GLN A 162 10.47 9.48 14.77
N SER A 163 9.44 8.69 14.50
CA SER A 163 8.08 9.19 14.23
C SER A 163 7.30 9.39 15.51
N GLU A 164 6.65 10.55 15.68
CA GLU A 164 5.75 10.74 16.81
C GLU A 164 4.41 10.03 16.62
N HIS A 165 3.86 9.89 15.40
CA HIS A 165 2.52 9.30 15.21
C HIS A 165 2.20 8.62 13.84
N SER A 166 3.03 8.77 12.79
CA SER A 166 2.79 8.11 11.49
C SER A 166 4.08 7.86 10.70
N ILE A 167 4.14 6.72 10.01
CA ILE A 167 5.29 6.30 9.21
C ILE A 167 4.83 6.24 7.76
N ALA A 168 5.12 7.32 7.02
CA ALA A 168 4.59 7.56 5.68
C ALA A 168 3.05 7.49 5.66
N ASN A 169 2.46 6.59 4.86
CA ASN A 169 1.01 6.43 4.70
C ASN A 169 0.41 5.40 5.66
N MET A 170 1.18 4.91 6.64
CA MET A 170 0.74 3.86 7.57
C MET A 170 0.55 4.41 8.99
N SER A 171 -0.44 3.88 9.69
CA SER A 171 -0.57 4.08 11.14
C SER A 171 0.58 3.40 11.88
N GLU A 172 0.86 3.85 13.10
CA GLU A 172 1.87 3.23 13.98
C GLU A 172 1.64 1.72 14.15
N VAL A 173 0.38 1.29 14.32
CA VAL A 173 -0.01 -0.12 14.46
C VAL A 173 0.32 -0.93 13.19
N GLN A 174 0.05 -0.36 12.01
CA GLN A 174 0.37 -1.01 10.73
C GLN A 174 1.88 -1.13 10.52
N ALA A 175 2.64 -0.10 10.89
CA ALA A 175 4.07 -0.14 10.76
C ALA A 175 4.73 -1.11 11.75
N ALA A 176 4.26 -1.17 13.00
CA ALA A 176 4.71 -2.16 13.98
C ALA A 176 4.43 -3.60 13.49
N TYR A 177 3.25 -3.85 12.90
CA TYR A 177 2.93 -5.13 12.30
C TYR A 177 3.87 -5.45 11.12
N LEU A 178 4.09 -4.49 10.22
CA LEU A 178 4.97 -4.69 9.08
C LEU A 178 6.41 -4.99 9.52
N ILE A 179 6.91 -4.33 10.56
CA ILE A 179 8.23 -4.64 11.13
C ILE A 179 8.29 -6.10 11.60
N GLY A 180 7.28 -6.56 12.34
CA GLY A 180 7.18 -7.96 12.78
C GLY A 180 7.14 -8.95 11.61
N GLU A 181 6.37 -8.62 10.57
CA GLU A 181 6.29 -9.41 9.34
C GLU A 181 7.62 -9.47 8.58
N LEU A 182 8.37 -8.37 8.52
CA LEU A 182 9.69 -8.35 7.91
C LEU A 182 10.69 -9.21 8.69
N TYR A 183 10.66 -9.17 10.03
CA TYR A 183 11.44 -10.08 10.86
C TYR A 183 11.09 -11.55 10.60
N LEU A 184 9.79 -11.87 10.48
CA LEU A 184 9.32 -13.23 10.19
C LEU A 184 9.85 -13.72 8.84
N ARG A 185 9.79 -12.90 7.80
CA ARG A 185 10.30 -13.20 6.45
C ARG A 185 11.82 -13.32 6.36
N LEU A 186 12.53 -12.76 7.33
CA LEU A 186 13.99 -12.85 7.45
C LEU A 186 14.44 -13.98 8.39
N ASP A 187 13.53 -14.88 8.76
CA ASP A 187 13.75 -16.01 9.66
C ASP A 187 14.18 -15.59 11.08
N GLN A 188 13.91 -14.33 11.47
CA GLN A 188 14.21 -13.74 12.77
C GLN A 188 12.98 -13.84 13.69
N TYR A 189 12.61 -15.06 14.05
CA TYR A 189 11.32 -15.36 14.66
C TYR A 189 11.12 -14.79 16.06
N ASN A 190 12.19 -14.68 16.86
CA ASN A 190 12.09 -14.14 18.22
C ASN A 190 11.70 -12.67 18.21
N GLU A 191 12.32 -11.90 17.33
CA GLU A 191 12.02 -10.50 17.08
C GLU A 191 10.61 -10.33 16.49
N ALA A 192 10.23 -11.18 15.54
CA ALA A 192 8.88 -11.18 14.97
C ALA A 192 7.80 -11.35 16.06
N VAL A 193 7.96 -12.34 16.94
CA VAL A 193 7.04 -12.59 18.07
C VAL A 193 6.95 -11.37 18.99
N ASN A 194 8.07 -10.72 19.29
CA ASN A 194 8.09 -9.51 20.13
C ASN A 194 7.31 -8.36 19.49
N TRP A 195 7.50 -8.12 18.19
CA TRP A 195 6.77 -7.09 17.46
C TRP A 195 5.29 -7.39 17.33
N PHE A 196 4.88 -8.63 17.10
CA PHE A 196 3.46 -8.97 17.07
C PHE A 196 2.79 -8.85 18.45
N ASN A 197 3.48 -9.22 19.53
CA ASN A 197 2.98 -8.96 20.89
C ASN A 197 2.79 -7.45 21.12
N HIS A 198 3.76 -6.64 20.68
CA HIS A 198 3.68 -5.19 20.74
C HIS A 198 2.45 -4.67 20.00
N VAL A 199 2.19 -5.15 18.77
CA VAL A 199 0.99 -4.83 17.98
C VAL A 199 -0.31 -5.16 18.73
N ILE A 200 -0.41 -6.36 19.29
CA ILE A 200 -1.61 -6.84 19.99
C ILE A 200 -1.87 -6.04 21.28
N SER A 201 -0.81 -5.50 21.89
CA SER A 201 -0.88 -4.71 23.13
C SER A 201 -1.40 -3.28 22.93
N TYR A 202 -1.42 -2.76 21.71
CA TYR A 202 -1.88 -1.39 21.43
C TYR A 202 -3.33 -1.16 21.85
N HIS A 203 -3.58 -0.09 22.59
CA HIS A 203 -4.93 0.28 23.02
C HIS A 203 -5.87 0.56 21.83
N ASN A 204 -5.34 1.08 20.72
CA ASN A 204 -6.09 1.42 19.50
C ASN A 204 -6.10 0.28 18.46
N VAL A 205 -5.54 -0.91 18.76
CA VAL A 205 -5.51 -2.04 17.81
C VAL A 205 -6.92 -2.45 17.37
N LYS A 206 -7.91 -2.30 18.26
CA LYS A 206 -9.33 -2.59 17.98
C LYS A 206 -9.93 -1.71 16.89
N SER A 207 -9.33 -0.56 16.61
CA SER A 207 -9.71 0.31 15.48
C SER A 207 -9.24 -0.28 14.13
N TYR A 208 -8.30 -1.23 14.17
CA TYR A 208 -7.70 -1.90 13.01
C TYR A 208 -7.89 -3.44 13.08
N PRO A 209 -9.14 -3.96 13.07
CA PRO A 209 -9.41 -5.38 13.30
C PRO A 209 -8.77 -6.32 12.26
N ALA A 210 -8.52 -5.84 11.05
CA ALA A 210 -7.81 -6.61 10.03
C ALA A 210 -6.33 -6.81 10.39
N ILE A 211 -5.66 -5.78 10.90
CA ILE A 211 -4.27 -5.84 11.35
C ILE A 211 -4.17 -6.67 12.63
N GLU A 212 -5.12 -6.52 13.54
CA GLU A 212 -5.20 -7.33 14.76
C GLU A 212 -5.28 -8.83 14.45
N LYS A 213 -6.12 -9.20 13.48
CA LYS A 213 -6.25 -10.58 13.04
C LYS A 213 -4.94 -11.09 12.42
N LEU A 214 -4.39 -10.35 11.45
CA LEU A 214 -3.12 -10.71 10.81
C LEU A 214 -2.00 -10.88 11.84
N ALA A 215 -1.86 -9.94 12.79
CA ALA A 215 -0.85 -10.02 13.83
C ALA A 215 -0.98 -11.27 14.69
N ARG A 216 -2.20 -11.74 15.00
CA ARG A 216 -2.40 -12.98 15.75
C ARG A 216 -2.08 -14.23 14.93
N ASP A 217 -2.50 -14.24 13.67
CA ASP A 217 -2.26 -15.35 12.75
C ASP A 217 -0.74 -15.52 12.53
N GLU A 218 -0.02 -14.44 12.22
CA GLU A 218 1.44 -14.45 12.02
C GLU A 218 2.22 -14.67 13.32
N TRP A 219 1.72 -14.20 14.46
CA TRP A 219 2.32 -14.53 15.76
C TRP A 219 2.30 -16.02 16.05
N ALA A 220 1.20 -16.71 15.72
CA ALA A 220 1.10 -18.15 15.91
C ALA A 220 2.12 -18.89 15.03
N ALA A 221 2.25 -18.48 13.77
CA ALA A 221 3.24 -19.02 12.83
C ALA A 221 4.68 -18.77 13.32
N ALA A 222 5.01 -17.53 13.69
CA ALA A 222 6.34 -17.15 14.18
C ALA A 222 6.73 -17.94 15.44
N ARG A 223 5.78 -18.18 16.35
CA ARG A 223 6.03 -18.94 17.58
C ARG A 223 6.23 -20.43 17.32
N GLU A 224 5.50 -21.00 16.37
CA GLU A 224 5.71 -22.39 15.95
C GLU A 224 7.12 -22.56 15.39
N GLU A 225 7.55 -21.64 14.52
CA GLU A 225 8.85 -21.72 13.85
C GLU A 225 10.02 -21.41 14.79
N SER A 226 9.88 -20.41 15.67
CA SER A 226 10.82 -20.15 16.78
C SER A 226 11.02 -21.41 17.64
N ARG A 227 9.93 -22.13 17.96
CA ARG A 227 10.03 -23.39 18.72
C ARG A 227 10.77 -24.47 17.96
N LYS A 228 10.54 -24.61 16.65
CA LYS A 228 11.27 -25.58 15.80
C LYS A 228 12.76 -25.24 15.75
N GLN A 229 13.12 -23.98 15.58
CA GLN A 229 14.53 -23.54 15.63
C GLN A 229 15.17 -23.88 16.98
N ILE A 230 14.51 -23.55 18.11
CA ILE A 230 15.03 -23.87 19.45
C ILE A 230 15.19 -25.39 19.65
N LEU A 231 14.28 -26.20 19.10
CA LEU A 231 14.38 -27.66 19.17
C LEU A 231 15.48 -28.22 18.25
N ALA A 232 15.77 -27.57 17.12
CA ALA A 232 16.85 -27.93 16.21
C ALA A 232 18.24 -27.54 16.74
N ASP A 233 18.33 -26.43 17.48
CA ASP A 233 19.58 -25.92 18.07
C ASP A 233 19.94 -26.60 19.40
N LYS A 234 19.06 -27.44 19.96
CA LYS A 234 19.41 -28.27 21.12
C LYS A 234 20.43 -29.34 20.71
N PRO A 235 21.61 -29.41 21.35
CA PRO A 235 22.49 -30.56 21.21
C PRO A 235 21.72 -31.83 21.58
N VAL A 236 21.93 -32.91 20.83
CA VAL A 236 21.40 -34.24 21.16
C VAL A 236 22.04 -34.69 22.47
N GLU A 237 21.39 -34.39 23.59
CA GLU A 237 21.69 -35.02 24.87
C GLU A 237 21.07 -36.41 24.86
N GLU A 238 21.92 -37.44 24.90
CA GLU A 238 21.52 -38.83 25.16
C GLU A 238 20.74 -38.89 26.48
N GLU A 239 19.48 -39.35 26.43
CA GLU A 239 18.73 -39.71 27.63
C GLU A 239 19.39 -40.92 28.33
N PRO A 240 19.57 -40.87 29.66
CA PRO A 240 19.53 -42.08 30.47
C PRO A 240 18.16 -42.22 31.16
N ALA A 241 17.53 -43.35 30.84
CA ALA A 241 16.52 -44.13 31.53
C ALA A 241 15.86 -43.61 32.83
N LYS A 242 14.52 -43.62 32.81
CA LYS A 242 13.59 -43.49 33.97
C LYS A 242 13.66 -44.69 34.92
N GLN A 243 13.32 -44.47 36.21
CA GLN A 243 12.23 -45.13 36.99
C GLN A 243 12.33 -44.84 38.54
N PRO A 244 11.33 -45.14 39.43
CA PRO A 244 10.04 -44.45 39.65
C PRO A 244 9.71 -44.24 41.17
N LEU A 245 8.42 -44.03 41.53
CA LEU A 245 7.73 -43.96 42.85
C LEU A 245 7.61 -42.58 43.55
N SER A 246 6.56 -42.21 44.30
CA SER A 246 5.11 -42.50 44.39
C SER A 246 4.55 -41.76 45.64
N ALA A 247 3.31 -41.23 45.56
CA ALA A 247 2.31 -40.96 46.62
C ALA A 247 2.71 -40.02 47.81
N GLU A 248 1.85 -39.19 48.44
CA GLU A 248 0.39 -39.17 48.60
C GLU A 248 -0.13 -37.78 49.05
N LYS A 249 -1.47 -37.63 49.05
CA LYS A 249 -2.41 -36.48 49.18
C LYS A 249 -2.67 -36.05 50.67
N PRO A 250 -3.76 -35.33 51.09
CA PRO A 250 -4.67 -34.28 50.51
C PRO A 250 -5.12 -33.17 51.53
N THR A 251 -5.83 -32.10 51.08
CA THR A 251 -7.11 -31.54 51.67
C THR A 251 -7.58 -30.31 50.83
N GLN A 252 -8.74 -30.35 50.16
CA GLN A 252 -10.11 -29.90 50.53
C GLN A 252 -10.34 -28.37 50.48
N GLU A 253 -11.14 -27.91 49.50
CA GLU A 253 -12.51 -27.30 49.64
C GLU A 253 -12.41 -25.76 49.65
N THR A 254 -13.19 -24.95 48.93
CA THR A 254 -14.62 -24.92 48.61
C THR A 254 -14.89 -24.00 47.39
N ALA A 255 -15.95 -24.28 46.62
CA ALA A 255 -16.61 -23.32 45.74
C ALA A 255 -17.70 -22.52 46.52
N PRO A 256 -18.29 -21.43 45.98
CA PRO A 256 -19.39 -21.61 45.01
C PRO A 256 -19.46 -20.57 43.88
N ALA A 257 -20.12 -20.95 42.79
CA ALA A 257 -20.65 -20.05 41.76
C ALA A 257 -21.99 -19.42 42.22
N PRO A 258 -22.56 -18.42 41.51
CA PRO A 258 -23.51 -18.81 40.47
C PRO A 258 -23.50 -17.95 39.18
N ALA A 259 -24.20 -18.51 38.19
CA ALA A 259 -24.50 -17.98 36.86
C ALA A 259 -25.49 -16.78 36.85
N ALA A 260 -25.50 -16.02 35.76
CA ALA A 260 -26.67 -15.87 34.86
C ALA A 260 -26.52 -14.70 33.84
N THR A 261 -26.92 -14.98 32.58
CA THR A 261 -27.60 -14.09 31.58
C THR A 261 -26.89 -12.79 31.13
N GLY A 262 -26.88 -12.35 29.88
CA GLY A 262 -27.72 -12.60 28.72
C GLY A 262 -27.99 -11.27 28.00
N SER A 263 -27.65 -11.23 26.70
CA SER A 263 -28.13 -10.32 25.64
C SER A 263 -27.74 -8.83 25.55
N GLN A 264 -27.00 -8.55 24.47
CA GLN A 264 -27.28 -7.56 23.40
C GLN A 264 -27.29 -6.05 23.72
N SER A 265 -26.26 -5.34 23.25
CA SER A 265 -26.41 -4.43 22.11
C SER A 265 -25.05 -3.97 21.58
N ALA A 266 -24.84 -4.17 20.29
CA ALA A 266 -23.83 -3.53 19.47
C ALA A 266 -24.56 -3.11 18.17
N PRO A 267 -23.95 -2.37 17.24
CA PRO A 267 -22.71 -1.58 17.32
C PRO A 267 -22.91 -0.17 16.72
N LYS A 268 -21.90 0.72 16.77
CA LYS A 268 -21.49 1.46 15.57
C LYS A 268 -19.97 1.61 15.48
N ARG A 269 -19.44 0.95 14.45
CA ARG A 269 -18.08 1.02 13.88
C ARG A 269 -17.93 2.29 13.04
N HIS A 270 -16.69 2.72 12.82
CA HIS A 270 -16.16 3.19 11.51
C HIS A 270 -14.63 3.01 11.60
N MET A 271 -13.97 1.98 11.05
CA MET A 271 -13.66 1.61 9.65
C MET A 271 -13.03 2.71 8.78
N ASN A 272 -11.75 2.46 8.45
CA ASN A 272 -11.00 2.72 7.22
C ASN A 272 -11.56 3.76 6.24
N GLY A 273 -10.70 4.69 5.84
CA GLY A 273 -10.90 5.66 4.76
C GLY A 273 -11.05 5.00 3.38
N GLN A 274 -12.15 4.30 3.17
CA GLN A 274 -12.94 4.46 1.96
C GLN A 274 -13.67 5.79 2.19
N MET A 275 -13.43 6.80 1.36
CA MET A 275 -14.19 8.05 1.48
C MET A 275 -15.68 7.66 1.39
N MET A 276 -16.39 7.68 2.53
CA MET A 276 -17.83 7.48 2.54
C MET A 276 -18.40 8.75 1.91
N LEU A 277 -18.57 8.72 0.58
CA LEU A 277 -19.28 9.75 -0.13
C LEU A 277 -20.72 9.73 0.40
N GLY A 278 -21.03 10.68 1.29
CA GLY A 278 -22.39 10.93 1.74
C GLY A 278 -23.14 11.58 0.58
N LEU A 279 -23.78 10.76 -0.25
CA LEU A 279 -24.66 11.25 -1.29
C LEU A 279 -25.99 11.68 -0.68
N PHE A 280 -26.56 12.76 -1.18
CA PHE A 280 -27.92 13.15 -0.84
C PHE A 280 -28.93 12.13 -1.40
N ASN A 281 -30.16 12.14 -0.88
CA ASN A 281 -31.17 11.15 -1.24
C ASN A 281 -31.51 11.20 -2.73
N ASP A 282 -31.63 12.41 -3.29
CA ASP A 282 -31.85 12.67 -4.72
C ASP A 282 -30.74 12.11 -5.62
N GLN A 283 -29.48 12.27 -5.21
CA GLN A 283 -28.33 11.71 -5.92
C GLN A 283 -28.36 10.17 -5.89
N THR A 284 -28.74 9.59 -4.76
CA THR A 284 -28.86 8.13 -4.61
C THR A 284 -30.02 7.57 -5.44
N ASP A 285 -31.15 8.28 -5.48
CA ASP A 285 -32.34 7.90 -6.25
C ASP A 285 -32.05 7.96 -7.75
N TRP A 286 -31.34 9.00 -8.22
CA TRP A 286 -30.92 9.10 -9.61
C TRP A 286 -29.98 7.96 -10.04
N ILE A 287 -29.01 7.60 -9.19
CA ILE A 287 -28.14 6.44 -9.44
C ILE A 287 -28.95 5.14 -9.48
N MET A 288 -29.95 4.98 -8.60
CA MET A 288 -30.82 3.80 -8.60
C MET A 288 -31.63 3.69 -9.90
N GLN A 289 -32.09 4.81 -10.47
CA GLN A 289 -32.76 4.80 -11.77
C GLN A 289 -31.83 4.27 -12.88
N LEU A 290 -30.56 4.67 -12.90
CA LEU A 290 -29.56 4.16 -13.84
C LEU A 290 -29.30 2.65 -13.68
N VAL A 291 -29.19 2.15 -12.44
CA VAL A 291 -29.04 0.71 -12.17
C VAL A 291 -30.24 -0.05 -12.74
N ASN A 292 -31.45 0.43 -12.45
CA ASN A 292 -32.69 -0.23 -12.88
C ASN A 292 -32.82 -0.21 -14.41
N GLN A 293 -32.53 0.92 -15.05
CA GLN A 293 -32.59 1.06 -16.51
C GLN A 293 -31.59 0.12 -17.22
N ALA A 294 -30.36 0.01 -16.70
CA ALA A 294 -29.36 -0.91 -17.26
C ALA A 294 -29.80 -2.38 -17.14
N TYR A 295 -30.43 -2.74 -16.01
CA TYR A 295 -30.94 -4.08 -15.78
C TYR A 295 -32.16 -4.40 -16.64
N GLU A 296 -33.13 -3.49 -16.74
CA GLU A 296 -34.34 -3.67 -17.53
C GLU A 296 -34.06 -3.81 -19.03
N GLN A 297 -33.07 -3.07 -19.56
CA GLN A 297 -32.77 -3.08 -21.00
C GLN A 297 -31.82 -4.21 -21.42
N ASN A 298 -30.84 -4.54 -20.58
CA ASN A 298 -29.73 -5.42 -20.98
C ASN A 298 -29.52 -6.63 -20.04
N HIS A 299 -30.32 -6.77 -18.98
CA HIS A 299 -30.13 -7.77 -17.93
C HIS A 299 -28.73 -7.78 -17.29
N VAL A 300 -28.03 -6.64 -17.31
CA VAL A 300 -26.70 -6.49 -16.71
C VAL A 300 -26.84 -5.83 -15.34
N LEU A 301 -26.31 -6.49 -14.31
CA LEU A 301 -26.25 -5.95 -12.96
C LEU A 301 -25.00 -5.08 -12.80
N ILE A 302 -25.20 -3.77 -12.66
CA ILE A 302 -24.14 -2.80 -12.39
C ILE A 302 -24.35 -2.25 -10.98
N ASN A 303 -23.32 -2.32 -10.14
CA ASN A 303 -23.38 -1.79 -8.77
C ASN A 303 -23.27 -0.24 -8.77
N LYS A 304 -23.83 0.43 -7.76
CA LYS A 304 -23.75 1.89 -7.56
C LYS A 304 -22.33 2.41 -7.62
N GLU A 305 -21.39 1.69 -7.00
CA GLU A 305 -19.96 2.05 -7.03
C GLU A 305 -19.39 2.04 -8.46
N GLN A 306 -19.83 1.10 -9.31
CA GLN A 306 -19.35 1.00 -10.69
C GLN A 306 -19.90 2.15 -11.54
N ILE A 307 -21.14 2.58 -11.30
CA ILE A 307 -21.73 3.76 -11.96
C ILE A 307 -20.97 5.02 -11.57
N LEU A 308 -20.74 5.23 -10.26
CA LEU A 308 -19.99 6.38 -9.77
C LEU A 308 -18.56 6.43 -10.34
N ARG A 309 -17.87 5.29 -10.37
CA ARG A 309 -16.54 5.19 -10.99
C ARG A 309 -16.58 5.54 -12.48
N SER A 310 -17.56 5.01 -13.20
CA SER A 310 -17.71 5.27 -14.64
C SER A 310 -17.99 6.75 -14.94
N LEU A 311 -18.81 7.42 -14.11
CA LEU A 311 -19.07 8.86 -14.23
C LEU A 311 -17.81 9.67 -13.96
N LEU A 312 -17.06 9.35 -12.90
CA LEU A 312 -15.81 10.02 -12.59
C LEU A 312 -14.76 9.82 -13.69
N ASP A 313 -14.63 8.60 -14.21
CA ASP A 313 -13.71 8.30 -15.31
C ASP A 313 -14.06 9.11 -16.57
N ALA A 314 -15.35 9.24 -16.91
CA ALA A 314 -15.80 10.06 -18.03
C ALA A 314 -15.47 11.55 -17.82
N VAL A 315 -15.69 12.08 -16.62
CA VAL A 315 -15.36 13.47 -16.27
C VAL A 315 -13.84 13.70 -16.33
N ILE A 316 -13.04 12.78 -15.80
CA ILE A 316 -11.57 12.84 -15.86
C ILE A 316 -11.09 12.81 -17.32
N GLN A 317 -11.73 12.00 -18.17
CA GLN A 317 -11.40 11.94 -19.59
C GLN A 317 -11.71 13.26 -20.32
N ILE A 318 -12.81 13.92 -19.97
CA ILE A 318 -13.22 15.20 -20.56
C ILE A 318 -12.32 16.34 -20.09
N LEU A 319 -12.07 16.42 -18.78
CA LEU A 319 -11.36 17.55 -18.16
C LEU A 319 -9.83 17.39 -18.21
N GLY A 320 -9.31 16.16 -18.19
CA GLY A 320 -7.87 15.90 -18.20
C GLY A 320 -7.14 16.61 -17.05
N SER A 321 -6.30 17.58 -17.38
CA SER A 321 -5.59 18.44 -16.41
C SER A 321 -6.25 19.79 -16.16
N ASN A 322 -7.34 20.10 -16.86
CA ASN A 322 -8.07 21.36 -16.73
C ASN A 322 -9.09 21.24 -15.59
N LEU A 323 -8.68 21.64 -14.39
CA LEU A 323 -9.49 21.59 -13.18
C LEU A 323 -9.86 23.02 -12.73
N PRO A 324 -11.01 23.22 -12.06
CA PRO A 324 -11.36 24.52 -11.49
C PRO A 324 -10.28 24.99 -10.50
N GLU A 325 -9.65 26.13 -10.78
CA GLU A 325 -8.52 26.65 -9.97
C GLU A 325 -8.97 27.56 -8.82
N SER A 326 -10.16 28.17 -8.91
CA SER A 326 -10.68 29.10 -7.91
C SER A 326 -12.16 28.85 -7.63
N PHE A 327 -12.48 28.41 -6.41
CA PHE A 327 -13.84 28.28 -5.89
C PHE A 327 -13.84 28.41 -4.37
N THR A 328 -14.92 28.94 -3.80
CA THR A 328 -15.06 29.18 -2.35
C THR A 328 -16.13 28.31 -1.69
N ASN A 329 -17.06 27.77 -2.48
CA ASN A 329 -18.17 26.95 -2.01
C ASN A 329 -18.58 25.90 -3.06
N GLU A 330 -19.37 24.91 -2.63
CA GLU A 330 -19.82 23.78 -3.45
C GLU A 330 -20.66 24.21 -4.67
N THR A 331 -21.47 25.26 -4.52
CA THR A 331 -22.33 25.78 -5.60
C THR A 331 -21.51 26.42 -6.71
N GLU A 332 -20.46 27.15 -6.35
CA GLU A 332 -19.50 27.75 -7.28
C GLU A 332 -18.71 26.66 -8.01
N LEU A 333 -18.22 25.67 -7.27
CA LEU A 333 -17.54 24.51 -7.85
C LEU A 333 -18.42 23.77 -8.87
N THR A 334 -19.70 23.57 -8.53
CA THR A 334 -20.67 22.92 -9.43
C THR A 334 -20.87 23.72 -10.72
N ARG A 335 -20.95 25.06 -10.62
CA ARG A 335 -21.11 25.95 -11.78
C ARG A 335 -19.89 25.92 -12.70
N GLU A 336 -18.69 25.91 -12.13
CA GLU A 336 -17.44 25.78 -12.88
C GLU A 336 -17.38 24.44 -13.63
N PHE A 337 -17.71 23.32 -12.96
CA PHE A 337 -17.77 22.01 -13.61
C PHE A 337 -18.77 21.97 -14.77
N ILE A 338 -19.96 22.56 -14.60
CA ILE A 338 -20.96 22.63 -15.68
C ILE A 338 -20.40 23.43 -16.87
N THR A 339 -19.76 24.56 -16.61
CA THR A 339 -19.20 25.43 -17.65
C THR A 339 -18.11 24.72 -18.44
N LEU A 340 -17.19 24.04 -17.76
CA LEU A 340 -16.10 23.27 -18.39
C LEU A 340 -16.63 22.10 -19.23
N LEU A 341 -17.65 21.38 -18.74
CA LEU A 341 -18.27 20.28 -19.48
C LEU A 341 -19.06 20.78 -20.71
N GLN A 342 -19.69 21.95 -20.64
CA GLN A 342 -20.40 22.56 -21.77
C GLN A 342 -19.43 23.05 -22.86
N GLN A 343 -18.35 23.73 -22.48
CA GLN A 343 -17.32 24.17 -23.42
C GLN A 343 -16.70 22.99 -24.20
N HIS A 344 -16.52 21.83 -23.55
CA HIS A 344 -16.05 20.63 -24.23
C HIS A 344 -17.06 20.10 -25.27
N ASN A 345 -18.36 20.15 -24.98
CA ASN A 345 -19.41 19.75 -25.91
C ASN A 345 -19.52 20.68 -27.11
N ASP A 346 -19.33 21.99 -26.92
CA ASP A 346 -19.41 22.98 -28.01
C ASP A 346 -18.17 22.96 -28.91
N THR A 347 -17.00 22.55 -28.38
CA THR A 347 -15.76 22.43 -29.17
C THR A 347 -15.71 21.15 -30.01
N ASN A 348 -16.48 20.12 -29.64
CA ASN A 348 -16.53 18.82 -30.32
C ASN A 348 -17.81 18.60 -31.17
N ARG A 349 -18.59 19.66 -31.39
CA ARG A 349 -19.71 19.70 -32.34
C ARG A 349 -19.26 20.36 -33.63
#